data_AF-A0AAD5G7Z9-F1
#
_entry.id   AF-A0AAD5G7Z9-F1
#
_cell.length_a   1.000
_cell.length_b   1.000
_cell.length_c   1.000
_cell.angle_alpha   90.00
_cell.angle_beta   90.00
_cell.angle_gamma   90.00
#
_symmetry.space_group_name_H-M   'P 1'
#
loop_
_entity.id
_entity.type
_entity.pdbx_description
1 polymer ?
#
loop_
_entity_poly.entity_id
_entity_poly.type
_entity_poly.pdbx_seq_one_letter_code
_entity_poly.pdbx_strand_id
1 'polypeptide(L)'
;HYRCVHIVSLGMNLGTVAKMLKCAGNDDIITIKANKGDDCVNFMFECPRKDSFLSYLFALTKLMNVDYEPLHIPEIRYDAIFYTGTANIVCRQNTIGDKTEEATVIEMVKPVSAKFGLSYLNSFTYATPLASQVTLSLCSKGPLMVEYKIAEMGHLRFYLAPKIKEEKKINGSSKEGGTII
;
A
#
# COMPACT_ATOMS: atom_id res chain seq x y z
N HIS A 1 -14.82 -19.62 0.58
CA HIS A 1 -14.53 -20.68 -0.41
C HIS A 1 -13.81 -20.06 -1.61
N TYR A 2 -12.64 -20.57 -1.99
CA TYR A 2 -11.90 -20.09 -3.16
C TYR A 2 -11.87 -21.17 -4.24
N ARG A 3 -12.25 -20.82 -5.47
CA ARG A 3 -12.18 -21.70 -6.64
C ARG A 3 -11.90 -20.86 -7.89
N CYS A 4 -10.76 -21.10 -8.52
CA CYS A 4 -10.35 -20.44 -9.76
C CYS A 4 -9.81 -21.51 -10.71
N VAL A 5 -10.51 -21.78 -11.81
CA VAL A 5 -10.14 -22.85 -12.76
C VAL A 5 -9.23 -22.31 -13.87
N HIS A 6 -9.35 -21.02 -14.18
CA HIS A 6 -8.58 -20.34 -15.20
C HIS A 6 -8.10 -19.00 -14.68
N ILE A 7 -6.90 -18.59 -15.08
CA ILE A 7 -6.40 -17.24 -14.83
C ILE A 7 -7.35 -16.27 -15.54
N VAL A 8 -7.91 -15.34 -14.78
CA VAL A 8 -8.82 -14.28 -15.27
C VAL A 8 -8.30 -12.92 -14.80
N SER A 9 -8.31 -11.93 -15.70
CA SER A 9 -8.05 -10.53 -15.36
C SER A 9 -9.38 -9.78 -15.39
N LEU A 10 -9.70 -9.08 -14.30
CA LEU A 10 -10.96 -8.36 -14.12
C LEU A 10 -10.65 -6.88 -13.88
N GLY A 11 -10.68 -6.07 -14.93
CA GLY A 11 -10.51 -4.62 -14.80
C GLY A 11 -11.75 -3.98 -14.21
N MET A 12 -11.71 -3.63 -12.93
CA MET A 12 -12.87 -3.07 -12.21
C MET A 12 -12.63 -1.62 -11.83
N ASN A 13 -13.67 -0.79 -11.94
CA ASN A 13 -13.63 0.57 -11.39
C ASN A 13 -13.72 0.50 -9.85
N LEU A 14 -12.60 0.77 -9.18
CA LEU A 14 -12.52 0.75 -7.71
C LEU A 14 -13.52 1.69 -7.03
N GLY A 15 -13.87 2.81 -7.66
CA GLY A 15 -14.90 3.72 -7.14
C GLY A 15 -16.30 3.10 -7.13
N THR A 16 -16.66 2.37 -8.19
CA THR A 16 -17.93 1.62 -8.25
C THR A 16 -17.93 0.46 -7.27
N VAL A 17 -16.84 -0.32 -7.22
CA VAL A 17 -16.68 -1.42 -6.26
C VAL A 17 -16.79 -0.91 -4.82
N ALA A 18 -16.14 0.21 -4.48
CA ALA A 18 -16.24 0.81 -3.16
C ALA A 18 -17.69 1.25 -2.81
N LYS A 19 -18.44 1.80 -3.77
CA LYS A 19 -19.86 2.12 -3.55
C LYS A 19 -20.71 0.88 -3.29
N MET A 20 -20.44 -0.21 -4.02
CA MET A 20 -21.11 -1.49 -3.78
C MET A 20 -20.77 -2.04 -2.40
N LEU A 21 -19.48 -2.12 -2.04
CA LEU A 21 -19.02 -2.63 -0.74
C LEU A 21 -19.60 -1.86 0.46
N LYS A 22 -19.91 -0.56 0.30
CA LYS A 22 -20.60 0.22 1.35
C LYS A 22 -22.03 -0.25 1.66
N CYS A 23 -22.62 -1.11 0.83
CA CYS A 23 -23.91 -1.73 1.09
C CYS A 23 -23.80 -3.00 1.94
N ALA A 24 -22.60 -3.57 2.10
CA ALA A 24 -22.37 -4.72 2.97
C ALA A 24 -22.20 -4.27 4.43
N GLY A 25 -22.77 -5.04 5.36
CA GLY A 25 -22.42 -4.97 6.77
C GLY A 25 -21.01 -5.52 7.03
N ASN A 26 -20.47 -5.22 8.22
CA ASN A 26 -19.12 -5.67 8.61
C ASN A 26 -19.00 -7.19 8.73
N ASP A 27 -20.11 -7.87 9.02
CA ASP A 27 -20.19 -9.33 9.22
C ASP A 27 -20.84 -10.06 8.03
N ASP A 28 -21.14 -9.35 6.94
CA ASP A 28 -21.75 -9.94 5.76
C ASP A 28 -20.76 -10.83 5.01
N ILE A 29 -21.26 -11.92 4.44
CA ILE A 29 -20.49 -12.81 3.59
C ILE A 29 -20.55 -12.27 2.16
N ILE A 30 -19.39 -11.98 1.59
CA ILE A 30 -19.28 -11.50 0.21
C ILE A 30 -18.74 -12.61 -0.68
N THR A 31 -19.51 -12.95 -1.72
CA THR A 31 -19.12 -13.91 -2.75
C THR A 31 -18.96 -13.20 -4.10
N ILE A 32 -17.78 -13.31 -4.70
CA ILE A 32 -17.47 -12.76 -6.02
C ILE A 32 -17.47 -13.88 -7.04
N LYS A 33 -18.24 -13.71 -8.13
CA LYS A 33 -18.32 -14.67 -9.24
C LYS A 33 -18.08 -13.95 -10.56
N ALA A 34 -17.20 -14.52 -11.37
CA ALA A 34 -16.95 -14.08 -12.73
C ALA A 34 -16.83 -15.31 -13.62
N ASN A 35 -17.41 -15.26 -14.83
CA ASN A 35 -17.21 -16.30 -15.83
C ASN A 35 -16.23 -15.83 -16.88
N LYS A 36 -15.54 -16.78 -17.51
CA LYS A 36 -14.60 -16.46 -18.59
C LYS A 36 -15.36 -15.94 -19.81
N GLY A 37 -15.00 -14.75 -20.27
CA GLY A 37 -15.60 -14.12 -21.46
C GLY A 37 -16.83 -13.26 -21.17
N ASP A 38 -17.34 -13.27 -19.94
CA ASP A 38 -18.40 -12.35 -19.53
C ASP A 38 -17.80 -10.97 -19.26
N ASP A 39 -18.47 -9.92 -19.72
CA ASP A 39 -18.16 -8.53 -19.37
C ASP A 39 -18.86 -8.09 -18.06
N CYS A 40 -18.99 -9.04 -17.13
CA CYS A 40 -19.63 -8.79 -15.85
C CYS A 40 -18.98 -9.56 -14.69
N VAL A 41 -18.98 -8.92 -13.52
CA VAL A 41 -18.59 -9.52 -12.24
C VAL A 41 -19.77 -9.39 -11.29
N ASN A 42 -20.16 -10.53 -10.72
CA ASN A 42 -21.27 -10.61 -9.78
C ASN A 42 -20.75 -10.60 -8.34
N PHE A 43 -21.27 -9.67 -7.55
CA PHE A 43 -21.04 -9.57 -6.11
C PHE A 43 -22.33 -9.97 -5.39
N MET A 44 -22.28 -11.07 -4.65
CA MET A 44 -23.39 -11.56 -3.84
C MET A 44 -23.06 -11.30 -2.38
N PHE A 45 -23.89 -10.49 -1.72
CA PHE A 45 -23.74 -10.15 -0.30
C PHE A 45 -24.80 -10.89 0.49
N GLU A 46 -24.38 -11.69 1.46
CA GLU A 46 -25.24 -12.52 2.28
C GLU A 46 -25.12 -12.06 3.73
N CYS A 47 -26.18 -11.43 4.23
CA CYS A 47 -26.26 -11.00 5.63
C CYS A 47 -26.80 -12.17 6.47
N PRO A 48 -25.99 -12.75 7.38
CA PRO A 48 -26.45 -13.82 8.25
C PRO A 48 -27.48 -13.31 9.25
N ARG A 49 -28.65 -13.96 9.30
CA ARG A 49 -29.67 -13.77 10.34
C ARG A 49 -29.81 -15.07 11.15
N LYS A 50 -30.48 -15.00 12.31
CA LYS A 50 -30.62 -16.14 13.22
C LYS A 50 -31.12 -17.43 12.56
N ASP A 51 -32.05 -17.32 11.59
CA ASP A 51 -32.68 -18.49 10.93
C ASP A 51 -32.64 -18.43 9.38
N SER A 52 -31.99 -17.42 8.79
CA SER A 52 -31.98 -17.23 7.33
C SER A 52 -30.83 -16.34 6.88
N PHE A 53 -30.62 -16.27 5.57
CA PHE A 53 -29.72 -15.31 4.94
C PHE A 53 -30.52 -14.33 4.09
N LEU A 54 -30.19 -13.05 4.18
CA LEU A 54 -30.68 -12.05 3.22
C LEU A 54 -29.60 -11.84 2.17
N SER A 55 -29.88 -12.20 0.93
CA SER A 55 -28.92 -12.12 -0.17
C SER A 55 -29.24 -10.96 -1.13
N TYR A 56 -28.24 -10.16 -1.45
CA TYR A 56 -28.29 -9.12 -2.49
C TYR A 56 -27.29 -9.43 -3.59
N LEU A 57 -27.71 -9.33 -4.86
CA LEU A 57 -26.83 -9.54 -6.01
C LEU A 57 -26.62 -8.22 -6.74
N PHE A 58 -25.35 -7.81 -6.85
CA PHE A 58 -24.92 -6.69 -7.66
C PHE A 58 -24.12 -7.19 -8.85
N ALA A 59 -24.54 -6.81 -10.06
CA ALA A 59 -23.80 -7.07 -11.29
C ALA A 59 -23.02 -5.82 -11.70
N LEU A 60 -21.69 -5.91 -11.66
CA LEU A 60 -20.81 -4.88 -12.22
C LEU A 60 -20.58 -5.20 -13.69
N THR A 61 -21.13 -4.38 -14.58
CA THR A 61 -20.97 -4.50 -16.04
C THR A 61 -19.91 -3.51 -16.55
N LYS A 62 -19.44 -3.72 -17.79
CA LYS A 62 -18.42 -2.87 -18.43
C LYS A 62 -17.10 -2.92 -17.69
N LEU A 63 -16.50 -4.11 -17.69
CA LEU A 63 -15.14 -4.27 -17.21
C LEU A 63 -14.20 -3.45 -18.11
N MET A 64 -13.21 -2.86 -17.48
CA MET A 64 -12.18 -2.11 -18.17
C MET A 64 -11.20 -3.10 -18.77
N ASN A 65 -10.83 -2.90 -20.03
CA ASN A 65 -9.68 -3.61 -20.57
C ASN A 65 -8.42 -2.93 -20.02
N VAL A 66 -7.75 -3.60 -19.08
CA VAL A 66 -6.51 -3.11 -18.48
C VAL A 66 -5.40 -3.99 -19.02
N ASP A 67 -4.51 -3.40 -19.79
CA ASP A 67 -3.29 -4.07 -20.23
C ASP A 67 -2.48 -4.45 -18.98
N TYR A 68 -2.47 -5.74 -18.67
CA TYR A 68 -1.77 -6.27 -17.51
C TYR A 68 -0.31 -6.51 -17.89
N GLU A 69 0.54 -5.55 -17.60
CA GLU A 69 1.99 -5.72 -17.63
C GLU A 69 2.49 -5.88 -16.19
N PRO A 70 2.87 -7.10 -15.75
CA PRO A 70 3.35 -7.31 -14.40
C PRO A 70 4.69 -6.58 -14.21
N LEU A 71 4.65 -5.49 -13.46
CA LEU A 71 5.86 -4.83 -12.98
C LEU A 71 6.60 -5.79 -12.05
N HIS A 72 7.81 -6.17 -12.45
CA HIS A 72 8.66 -7.02 -11.62
C HIS A 72 9.14 -6.21 -10.41
N ILE A 73 8.67 -6.58 -9.21
CA ILE A 73 9.14 -5.97 -7.97
C ILE A 73 10.47 -6.65 -7.62
N PRO A 74 11.61 -5.95 -7.63
CA PRO A 74 12.88 -6.56 -7.29
C PRO A 74 12.94 -6.94 -5.81
N GLU A 75 13.61 -8.04 -5.49
CA GLU A 75 13.96 -8.38 -4.11
C GLU A 75 15.04 -7.41 -3.61
N ILE A 76 14.61 -6.37 -2.90
CA ILE A 76 15.51 -5.36 -2.32
C ILE A 76 15.86 -5.78 -0.90
N ARG A 77 17.16 -5.76 -0.57
CA ARG A 77 17.59 -5.80 0.83
C ARG A 77 17.40 -4.41 1.44
N TYR A 78 16.51 -4.32 2.41
CA TYR A 78 16.22 -3.07 3.10
C TYR A 78 17.32 -2.75 4.12
N ASP A 79 17.70 -1.49 4.17
CA ASP A 79 18.76 -0.98 5.05
C ASP A 79 18.22 -0.69 6.47
N ALA A 80 16.91 -0.44 6.59
CA ALA A 80 16.21 -0.28 7.85
C ALA A 80 14.74 -0.69 7.74
N ILE A 81 14.21 -1.32 8.78
CA ILE A 81 12.81 -1.75 8.92
C ILE A 81 12.24 -1.12 10.20
N PHE A 82 11.03 -0.58 10.10
CA PHE A 82 10.33 0.09 11.19
C PHE A 82 8.95 -0.55 11.32
N TYR A 83 8.57 -0.94 12.53
CA TYR A 83 7.22 -1.31 12.88
C TYR A 83 6.65 -0.16 13.68
N THR A 84 5.51 0.39 13.30
CA THR A 84 4.88 1.50 14.03
C THR A 84 3.39 1.25 14.23
N GLY A 85 2.89 1.72 15.37
CA GLY A 85 1.46 1.82 15.63
C GLY A 85 0.81 2.96 14.83
N THR A 86 -0.48 3.16 15.04
CA THR A 86 -1.38 3.97 14.21
C THR A 86 -1.24 5.51 14.33
N ALA A 87 -0.13 6.04 14.86
CA ALA A 87 0.03 7.47 15.15
C ALA A 87 1.34 8.10 14.61
N ASN A 88 1.24 9.39 14.27
CA ASN A 88 2.26 10.31 13.72
C ASN A 88 3.73 9.88 13.86
N ILE A 89 4.41 9.70 12.73
CA ILE A 89 5.80 9.22 12.67
C ILE A 89 6.79 10.38 12.86
N VAL A 90 7.21 10.61 14.11
CA VAL A 90 8.49 11.26 14.42
C VAL A 90 9.42 10.16 14.93
N CYS A 91 10.24 9.59 14.05
CA CYS A 91 11.22 8.57 14.44
C CYS A 91 12.35 9.20 15.26
N ARG A 92 12.19 9.21 16.58
CA ARG A 92 13.30 9.24 17.54
C ARG A 92 13.31 7.88 18.22
N GLN A 93 14.49 7.31 18.46
CA GLN A 93 14.64 6.07 19.19
C GLN A 93 13.95 6.22 20.55
N ASN A 94 12.77 5.64 20.72
CA ASN A 94 12.00 5.78 21.95
C ASN A 94 11.41 4.41 22.32
N THR A 95 12.05 3.74 23.26
CA THR A 95 11.63 2.47 23.88
C THR A 95 10.57 2.70 24.97
N ILE A 96 9.68 3.69 24.81
CA ILE A 96 8.73 4.06 25.86
C ILE A 96 7.31 3.72 25.42
N GLY A 97 6.85 2.55 25.88
CA GLY A 97 5.45 2.13 25.87
C GLY A 97 5.30 0.74 26.52
N ASP A 98 4.65 0.68 27.68
CA ASP A 98 4.37 -0.53 28.48
C ASP A 98 3.43 -1.56 27.78
N LYS A 99 3.06 -1.31 26.52
CA LYS A 99 2.16 -2.17 25.71
C LYS A 99 2.81 -2.50 24.37
N THR A 100 3.07 -3.78 24.14
CA THR A 100 3.71 -4.31 22.92
C THR A 100 2.94 -4.02 21.62
N GLU A 101 1.63 -3.78 21.70
CA GLU A 101 0.79 -3.52 20.51
C GLU A 101 0.94 -2.09 19.96
N GLU A 102 1.37 -1.13 20.79
CA GLU A 102 1.56 0.28 20.42
C GLU A 102 3.04 0.65 20.21
N ALA A 103 3.95 -0.30 20.45
CA ALA A 103 5.38 -0.05 20.44
C ALA A 103 5.93 0.11 19.02
N THR A 104 6.69 1.19 18.79
CA THR A 104 7.44 1.37 17.55
C THR A 104 8.79 0.67 17.64
N VAL A 105 8.98 -0.39 16.87
CA VAL A 105 10.24 -1.15 16.80
C VAL A 105 11.05 -0.69 15.59
N ILE A 106 12.34 -0.40 15.79
CA ILE A 106 13.23 0.06 14.73
C ILE A 106 14.41 -0.90 14.62
N GLU A 107 14.54 -1.55 13.47
CA GLU A 107 15.66 -2.40 13.10
C GLU A 107 16.51 -1.69 12.05
N MET A 108 17.67 -1.17 12.45
CA MET A 108 18.58 -0.47 11.56
C MET A 108 19.81 -1.33 11.27
N VAL A 109 19.99 -1.72 10.00
CA VAL A 109 21.22 -2.39 9.54
C VAL A 109 22.25 -1.34 9.12
N LYS A 110 21.80 -0.29 8.42
CA LYS A 110 22.65 0.81 7.94
C LYS A 110 21.95 2.16 8.09
N PRO A 111 22.70 3.25 8.35
CA PRO A 111 22.14 4.59 8.34
C PRO A 111 21.59 4.92 6.95
N VAL A 112 20.33 5.34 6.91
CA VAL A 112 19.62 5.71 5.67
C VAL A 112 18.96 7.07 5.84
N SER A 113 19.10 7.93 4.84
CA SER A 113 18.46 9.25 4.79
C SER A 113 17.88 9.47 3.40
N ALA A 114 16.55 9.53 3.32
CA ALA A 114 15.82 9.74 2.08
C ALA A 114 14.67 10.73 2.29
N LYS A 115 14.24 11.39 1.21
CA LYS A 115 13.13 12.37 1.24
C LYS A 115 11.95 11.82 0.45
N PHE A 116 10.74 11.93 1.00
CA PHE A 116 9.52 11.42 0.37
C PHE A 116 8.45 12.51 0.26
N GLY A 117 7.49 12.34 -0.65
CA GLY A 117 6.33 13.20 -0.73
C GLY A 117 5.32 12.86 0.36
N LEU A 118 5.09 13.79 1.30
CA LEU A 118 4.12 13.59 2.39
C LEU A 118 2.69 13.36 1.90
N SER A 119 2.31 13.92 0.75
CA SER A 119 1.00 13.70 0.15
C SER A 119 0.72 12.21 -0.11
N TYR A 120 1.70 11.47 -0.62
CA TYR A 120 1.57 10.03 -0.88
C TYR A 120 1.53 9.22 0.42
N LEU A 121 2.37 9.59 1.40
CA LEU A 121 2.35 8.96 2.72
C LEU A 121 0.99 9.13 3.41
N ASN A 122 0.40 10.32 3.31
CA ASN A 122 -0.94 10.57 3.84
C ASN A 122 -1.98 9.66 3.16
N SER A 123 -1.90 9.47 1.84
CA SER A 123 -2.78 8.54 1.13
C SER A 123 -2.62 7.08 1.58
N PHE A 124 -1.40 6.65 1.94
CA PHE A 124 -1.18 5.28 2.44
C PHE A 124 -1.86 5.04 3.79
N THR A 125 -2.04 6.09 4.61
CA THR A 125 -2.73 5.97 5.90
C THR A 125 -4.20 5.55 5.79
N TYR A 126 -4.83 5.66 4.62
CA TYR A 126 -6.18 5.13 4.40
C TYR A 126 -6.28 3.60 4.58
N ALA A 127 -5.15 2.88 4.52
CA ALA A 127 -5.07 1.45 4.78
C ALA A 127 -4.96 1.10 6.28
N THR A 128 -4.84 2.08 7.18
CA THR A 128 -4.68 1.85 8.63
C THR A 128 -5.75 0.95 9.25
N PRO A 129 -7.04 1.00 8.85
CA PRO A 129 -8.04 0.08 9.38
C PRO A 129 -7.79 -1.41 9.08
N LEU A 130 -6.89 -1.74 8.14
CA LEU A 130 -6.59 -3.11 7.75
C LEU A 130 -5.66 -3.84 8.73
N ALA A 131 -4.83 -3.10 9.48
CA ALA A 131 -3.82 -3.69 10.34
C ALA A 131 -3.57 -2.81 11.58
N SER A 132 -3.38 -3.44 12.74
CA SER A 132 -2.97 -2.74 13.97
C SER A 132 -1.55 -2.16 13.89
N GLN A 133 -0.70 -2.77 13.05
CA GLN A 133 0.68 -2.36 12.86
C GLN A 133 1.01 -2.18 11.38
N VAL A 134 1.84 -1.18 11.07
CA VAL A 134 2.39 -0.94 9.74
C VAL A 134 3.90 -1.13 9.75
N THR A 135 4.42 -1.79 8.71
CA THR A 135 5.86 -2.01 8.53
C THR A 135 6.38 -1.08 7.44
N LEU A 136 7.32 -0.21 7.77
CA LEU A 136 8.03 0.63 6.81
C LEU A 136 9.41 0.04 6.56
N SER A 137 9.80 -0.15 5.31
CA SER A 137 11.14 -0.62 4.97
C SER A 137 11.82 0.37 4.02
N LEU A 138 12.97 0.87 4.45
CA LEU A 138 13.75 1.88 3.74
C LEU A 138 14.98 1.26 3.09
N CYS A 139 15.31 1.73 1.90
CA CYS A 139 16.52 1.39 1.17
C CYS A 139 17.17 2.68 0.66
N SER A 140 18.50 2.77 0.75
CA SER A 140 19.29 3.90 0.25
C SER A 140 19.20 4.10 -1.27
N LYS A 141 18.93 3.02 -2.01
CA LYS A 141 18.90 3.00 -3.49
C LYS A 141 17.54 2.59 -4.07
N GLY A 142 16.54 2.40 -3.22
CA GLY A 142 15.24 1.85 -3.61
C GLY A 142 14.06 2.69 -3.12
N PRO A 143 12.83 2.32 -3.51
CA PRO A 143 11.63 2.91 -2.96
C PRO A 143 11.47 2.56 -1.48
N LEU A 144 10.80 3.45 -0.75
CA LEU A 144 10.20 3.13 0.54
C LEU A 144 9.08 2.13 0.30
N MET A 145 9.09 1.02 1.03
CA MET A 145 7.96 0.10 1.12
C MET A 145 7.18 0.38 2.40
N VAL A 146 5.85 0.43 2.30
CA VAL A 146 4.92 0.49 3.44
C VAL A 146 3.98 -0.70 3.34
N GLU A 147 4.01 -1.59 4.33
CA GLU A 147 3.25 -2.84 4.36
C GLU A 147 2.22 -2.82 5.49
N TYR A 148 0.96 -3.12 5.12
CA TYR A 148 -0.13 -3.44 6.05
C TYR A 148 -0.47 -4.92 5.90
N LYS A 149 -0.35 -5.70 6.97
CA LYS A 149 -0.72 -7.12 6.97
C LYS A 149 -2.24 -7.27 7.13
N ILE A 150 -2.87 -7.99 6.22
CA ILE A 150 -4.32 -8.22 6.22
C ILE A 150 -4.58 -9.58 6.88
N ALA A 151 -4.64 -9.59 8.22
CA ALA A 151 -4.73 -10.81 9.02
C ALA A 151 -3.76 -11.89 8.50
N GLU A 152 -4.23 -13.13 8.34
CA GLU A 152 -3.47 -14.24 7.76
C GLU A 152 -3.70 -14.41 6.24
N MET A 153 -4.40 -13.47 5.59
CA MET A 153 -4.80 -13.59 4.18
C MET A 153 -3.78 -13.01 3.20
N GLY A 154 -2.89 -12.12 3.68
CA GLY A 154 -1.86 -11.50 2.84
C GLY A 154 -1.45 -10.12 3.34
N HIS A 155 -1.02 -9.27 2.41
CA HIS A 155 -0.52 -7.93 2.72
C HIS A 155 -0.87 -6.94 1.61
N LEU A 156 -1.00 -5.66 1.99
CA LEU A 156 -1.06 -4.52 1.08
C LEU A 156 0.27 -3.76 1.18
N ARG A 157 1.00 -3.68 0.07
CA ARG A 157 2.30 -3.00 -0.02
C ARG A 157 2.22 -1.78 -0.93
N PHE A 158 2.60 -0.63 -0.39
CA PHE A 158 2.81 0.59 -1.15
C PHE A 158 4.29 0.83 -1.38
N TYR A 159 4.67 1.25 -2.59
CA TYR A 159 6.05 1.59 -2.93
C TYR A 159 6.12 3.06 -3.32
N LEU A 160 7.04 3.81 -2.72
CA LEU A 160 7.23 5.23 -2.97
C LEU A 160 8.70 5.54 -3.24
N ALA A 161 8.99 5.97 -4.47
CA ALA A 161 10.34 6.39 -4.84
C ALA A 161 10.77 7.63 -4.03
N PRO A 162 12.05 7.72 -3.62
CA PRO A 162 12.57 8.91 -2.96
C PRO A 162 12.63 10.09 -3.94
N LYS A 163 12.45 11.30 -3.42
CA LYS A 163 12.67 12.54 -4.19
C LYS A 163 14.16 12.70 -4.47
N ILE A 164 14.53 12.71 -5.75
CA ILE A 164 15.89 13.00 -6.20
C ILE A 164 16.17 14.49 -5.95
N LYS A 165 17.33 14.83 -5.37
CA LYS A 165 17.81 16.22 -5.38
C LYS A 165 18.50 16.43 -6.73
N GLU A 166 18.03 17.37 -7.53
CA GLU A 166 18.85 17.90 -8.63
C GLU A 166 20.09 18.55 -8.00
N GLU A 167 21.25 17.95 -8.20
CA GLU A 167 22.51 18.62 -7.93
C GLU A 167 22.67 19.76 -8.93
N LYS A 168 22.48 21.00 -8.48
CA LYS A 168 22.90 22.17 -9.25
C LYS A 168 24.40 22.04 -9.49
N LYS A 169 24.82 21.75 -10.73
CA LYS A 169 26.21 21.93 -11.16
C LYS A 169 26.60 23.38 -10.92
N ILE A 170 27.40 23.63 -9.90
CA ILE A 170 28.10 24.91 -9.74
C ILE A 170 29.17 24.91 -10.83
N ASN A 171 28.93 25.61 -11.94
CA ASN A 171 29.98 25.94 -12.89
C ASN A 171 30.94 26.91 -12.20
N GLY A 172 31.99 26.38 -11.60
CA GLY A 172 33.13 27.17 -11.14
C GLY A 172 33.97 27.61 -12.33
N SER A 173 33.85 28.86 -12.75
CA SER A 173 34.92 29.56 -13.46
C SER A 173 35.72 30.38 -12.43
N SER A 174 36.69 29.73 -11.80
CA SER A 174 37.79 30.42 -11.14
C SER A 174 38.57 31.19 -12.20
N LYS A 175 38.49 32.53 -12.20
CA LYS A 175 39.57 33.34 -12.78
C LYS A 175 40.56 33.63 -11.66
N GLU A 176 41.73 33.01 -11.77
CA GLU A 176 42.93 33.33 -11.00
C GLU A 176 43.39 34.76 -11.26
N GLY A 177 44.16 35.27 -10.29
CA GLY A 177 44.54 36.66 -10.14
C GLY A 177 45.43 37.22 -11.26
N GLY A 178 45.35 38.53 -11.39
CA GLY A 178 46.28 39.38 -12.13
C GLY A 178 46.55 40.64 -11.33
N THR A 179 47.83 40.83 -11.01
CA THR A 179 48.44 41.76 -10.05
C THR A 179 48.29 43.26 -10.36
N ILE A 180 48.37 44.01 -9.26
CA ILE A 180 48.55 45.47 -9.08
C ILE A 180 49.65 46.06 -9.97
N ILE A 181 49.32 47.14 -10.71
CA ILE A 181 50.03 48.44 -10.68
C ILE A 181 49.01 49.55 -10.91
#